data_AF-A0A0P1GG69-F1
#
_entry.id   AF-A0A0P1GG69-F1
#
_cell.length_a   1.000
_cell.length_b   1.000
_cell.length_c   1.000
_cell.angle_alpha   90.00
_cell.angle_beta   90.00
_cell.angle_gamma   90.00
#
_symmetry.space_group_name_H-M   'P 1'
#
loop_
_entity.id
_entity.type
_entity.pdbx_description
1 polymer ?
#
loop_
_entity_poly.entity_id
_entity_poly.type
_entity_poly.pdbx_seq_one_letter_code
_entity_poly.pdbx_strand_id
1 'polypeptide(L)'
;MDGGGKSKYYKHLTDWYRMTGGDTAQVNGITGASVGAGRQLEISLDLSNALFDAGYTLHIDASVEDMRDSPAEVSVPLTTQGAGTPVSGRRYIQSFTYDM
;
A
#
# COMPACT_ATOMS: atom_id res chain seq x y z
N MET A 1 5.14 -17.81 24.47
CA MET A 1 4.34 -16.58 24.56
C MET A 1 3.51 -16.50 23.30
N ASP A 2 2.22 -16.33 23.47
CA ASP A 2 1.15 -16.81 22.60
C ASP A 2 0.66 -15.75 21.59
N GLY A 3 0.40 -16.18 20.35
CA GLY A 3 -0.58 -15.68 19.37
C GLY A 3 -0.90 -14.17 19.27
N GLY A 4 -0.18 -13.42 18.43
CA GLY A 4 -0.51 -12.02 18.08
C GLY A 4 -0.72 -11.74 16.59
N GLY A 5 -0.86 -12.77 15.74
CA GLY A 5 -0.46 -12.66 14.33
C GLY A 5 -1.53 -12.38 13.26
N LYS A 6 -2.81 -12.20 13.60
CA LYS A 6 -3.86 -12.18 12.55
C LYS A 6 -4.82 -10.98 12.60
N SER A 7 -5.20 -10.49 13.77
CA SER A 7 -6.26 -9.48 13.91
C SER A 7 -5.91 -8.10 13.35
N LYS A 8 -4.61 -7.75 13.32
CA LYS A 8 -4.13 -6.42 12.89
C LYS A 8 -4.31 -6.23 11.38
N TYR A 9 -3.95 -7.25 10.60
CA TYR A 9 -4.08 -7.28 9.14
C TYR A 9 -5.54 -7.26 8.67
N TYR A 10 -6.44 -7.95 9.39
CA TYR A 10 -7.86 -7.96 9.05
C TYR A 10 -8.53 -6.59 9.19
N LYS A 11 -8.04 -5.73 10.09
CA LYS A 11 -8.58 -4.39 10.27
C LYS A 11 -8.30 -3.50 9.06
N HIS A 12 -7.10 -3.59 8.50
CA HIS A 12 -6.70 -2.88 7.27
C HIS A 12 -7.48 -3.36 6.05
N LEU A 13 -7.69 -4.69 5.93
CA LEU A 13 -8.59 -5.25 4.92
C LEU A 13 -10.03 -4.73 5.08
N THR A 14 -10.50 -4.51 6.31
CA THR A 14 -11.84 -3.97 6.58
C THR A 14 -11.95 -2.49 6.18
N ASP A 15 -10.91 -1.68 6.43
CA ASP A 15 -10.89 -0.28 6.01
C ASP A 15 -10.71 -0.15 4.48
N TRP A 16 -9.98 -1.06 3.84
CA TRP A 16 -9.92 -1.19 2.37
C TRP A 16 -11.28 -1.56 1.77
N TYR A 17 -11.95 -2.56 2.35
CA TYR A 17 -13.30 -2.98 1.94
C TYR A 17 -14.33 -1.87 2.11
N ARG A 18 -14.19 -1.02 3.13
CA ARG A 18 -15.03 0.17 3.34
C ARG A 18 -14.72 1.27 2.33
N MET A 19 -13.44 1.53 2.02
CA MET A 19 -13.05 2.51 1.00
C MET A 19 -13.51 2.11 -0.41
N THR A 20 -13.56 0.83 -0.72
CA THR A 20 -13.97 0.34 -2.04
C THR A 20 -15.47 0.07 -2.16
N GLY A 21 -16.25 0.35 -1.10
CA GLY A 21 -17.70 0.10 -1.08
C GLY A 21 -18.07 -1.38 -1.22
N GLY A 22 -17.12 -2.30 -0.97
CA GLY A 22 -17.30 -3.74 -1.13
C GLY A 22 -17.07 -4.30 -2.54
N ASP A 23 -16.63 -3.49 -3.50
CA ASP A 23 -16.26 -3.95 -4.85
C ASP A 23 -14.82 -4.52 -4.85
N THR A 24 -14.73 -5.85 -4.91
CA THR A 24 -13.45 -6.58 -4.90
C THR A 24 -12.73 -6.55 -6.24
N ALA A 25 -13.40 -6.18 -7.34
CA ALA A 25 -12.76 -6.09 -8.66
C ALA A 25 -11.79 -4.90 -8.74
N GLN A 26 -11.95 -3.91 -7.86
CA GLN A 26 -11.10 -2.74 -7.73
C GLN A 26 -9.82 -3.01 -6.90
N VAL A 27 -9.69 -4.20 -6.30
CA VAL A 27 -8.65 -4.49 -5.30
C VAL A 27 -7.79 -5.68 -5.74
N ASN A 28 -6.73 -5.39 -6.48
CA ASN A 28 -5.55 -6.28 -6.52
C ASN A 28 -4.71 -6.00 -5.27
N GLY A 29 -5.12 -6.57 -4.14
CA GLY A 29 -4.40 -6.43 -2.87
C GLY A 29 -3.14 -7.28 -2.86
N ILE A 30 -1.97 -6.65 -2.94
CA ILE A 30 -0.69 -7.33 -2.66
C ILE A 30 -0.36 -7.12 -1.19
N THR A 31 -0.43 -8.19 -0.40
CA THR A 31 0.12 -8.18 0.96
C THR A 31 1.63 -8.40 0.87
N GLY A 32 2.41 -7.34 1.10
CA GLY A 32 3.87 -7.37 1.05
C GLY A 32 4.53 -7.91 2.31
N ALA A 33 5.70 -8.55 2.14
CA ALA A 33 6.54 -9.06 3.22
C ALA A 33 7.00 -7.95 4.18
N SER A 34 7.08 -8.26 5.48
CA SER A 34 7.57 -7.32 6.50
C SER A 34 9.01 -6.87 6.21
N VAL A 35 9.26 -5.57 6.29
CA VAL A 35 10.62 -5.00 6.21
C VAL A 35 11.09 -4.45 7.54
N GLY A 36 12.35 -4.74 7.89
CA GLY A 36 13.02 -4.13 9.03
C GLY A 36 13.36 -2.67 8.76
N ALA A 37 13.45 -1.86 9.82
CA ALA A 37 13.74 -0.43 9.73
C ALA A 37 15.02 -0.14 8.91
N GLY A 38 14.96 0.92 8.08
CA GLY A 38 16.08 1.37 7.26
C GLY A 38 16.39 0.50 6.04
N ARG A 39 15.52 -0.47 5.71
CA ARG A 39 15.65 -1.29 4.49
C ARG A 39 14.63 -0.87 3.43
N GLN A 40 14.98 -1.14 2.18
CA GLN A 40 14.10 -0.98 1.04
C GLN A 40 13.36 -2.29 0.74
N LEU A 41 12.06 -2.20 0.46
CA LEU A 41 11.26 -3.26 -0.11
C LEU A 41 11.04 -2.95 -1.59
N GLU A 42 11.39 -3.89 -2.47
CA GLU A 42 11.03 -3.82 -3.88
C GLU A 42 9.97 -4.89 -4.17
N ILE A 43 8.93 -4.50 -4.87
CA ILE A 43 7.82 -5.38 -5.26
C ILE A 43 7.62 -5.20 -6.76
N SER A 44 7.68 -6.30 -7.51
CA SER A 44 7.31 -6.32 -8.92
C SER A 44 5.88 -6.82 -9.07
N LEU A 45 5.07 -6.08 -9.82
CA LEU A 45 3.66 -6.36 -10.04
C LEU A 45 3.40 -6.42 -11.53
N ASP A 46 2.62 -7.40 -11.98
CA ASP A 46 2.09 -7.43 -13.34
C ASP A 46 0.76 -6.67 -13.36
N LEU A 47 0.85 -5.38 -13.70
CA LEU A 47 -0.31 -4.50 -13.84
C LEU A 47 -0.56 -4.21 -15.31
N SER A 48 -1.82 -4.28 -15.72
CA SER A 48 -2.20 -3.87 -17.08
C SER A 48 -1.96 -2.37 -17.27
N ASN A 49 -1.35 -1.99 -18.40
CA ASN A 49 -1.13 -0.59 -18.78
C ASN A 49 -2.44 0.24 -18.81
N ALA A 50 -3.59 -0.41 -19.01
CA ALA A 50 -4.89 0.26 -19.02
C ALA A 50 -5.30 0.85 -17.64
N LEU A 51 -4.61 0.47 -16.56
CA LEU A 51 -4.85 1.00 -15.22
C LEU A 51 -4.18 2.36 -14.99
N PHE A 52 -3.11 2.66 -15.73
CA PHE A 52 -2.44 3.96 -15.64
C PHE A 52 -3.26 5.04 -16.34
N ASP A 53 -3.33 6.24 -15.75
CA ASP A 53 -4.08 7.40 -16.26
C ASP A 53 -5.61 7.20 -16.36
N ALA A 54 -6.12 6.04 -15.93
CA ALA A 54 -7.56 5.71 -15.90
C ALA A 54 -8.28 6.24 -14.64
N GLY A 55 -7.63 7.10 -13.84
CA GLY A 55 -8.20 7.69 -12.64
C GLY A 55 -8.03 6.85 -11.35
N TYR A 56 -7.24 5.78 -11.41
CA TYR A 56 -6.92 4.96 -10.26
C TYR A 56 -5.96 5.66 -9.29
N THR A 57 -6.05 5.29 -8.01
CA THR A 57 -5.15 5.75 -6.95
C THR A 57 -4.44 4.56 -6.34
N LEU A 58 -3.12 4.65 -6.20
CA LEU A 58 -2.34 3.72 -5.43
C LEU A 58 -2.38 4.11 -3.95
N HIS A 59 -2.91 3.20 -3.12
CA HIS A 59 -2.93 3.32 -1.68
C HIS A 59 -1.94 2.35 -1.05
N ILE A 60 -1.12 2.85 -0.12
CA ILE A 60 -0.19 2.05 0.67
C ILE A 60 -0.50 2.30 2.14
N ASP A 61 -0.66 1.21 2.88
CA ASP A 61 -0.83 1.24 4.32
C ASP A 61 0.41 0.65 4.99
N ALA A 62 0.80 1.24 6.11
CA ALA A 62 1.96 0.80 6.86
C ALA A 62 1.61 0.58 8.33
N SER A 63 2.15 -0.48 8.89
CA SER A 63 2.03 -0.81 10.31
C SER A 63 3.36 -1.34 10.81
N VAL A 64 3.79 -0.91 11.99
CA VAL A 64 4.99 -1.44 12.65
C VAL A 64 4.57 -2.20 13.89
N GLU A 65 5.23 -3.33 14.16
CA GLU A 65 4.94 -4.14 15.33
C GLU A 65 5.02 -3.32 16.61
N ASP A 66 4.04 -3.52 17.49
CA ASP A 66 3.85 -2.82 18.76
C ASP A 66 3.75 -1.28 18.68
N MET A 67 3.56 -0.74 17.47
CA MET A 67 3.27 0.67 17.21
C MET A 67 1.89 0.87 16.57
N ARG A 68 1.52 2.13 16.36
CA ARG A 68 0.23 2.50 15.76
C ARG A 68 0.24 2.24 14.26
N ASP A 69 -0.88 1.77 13.74
CA ASP A 69 -1.08 1.73 12.30
C ASP A 69 -1.04 3.13 11.67
N SER A 70 -0.60 3.19 10.42
CA SER A 70 -0.66 4.38 9.57
C SER A 70 -1.45 4.03 8.30
N PRO A 71 -2.79 4.13 8.36
CA PRO A 71 -3.61 3.91 7.20
C PRO A 71 -3.42 5.05 6.18
N ALA A 72 -3.46 4.71 4.89
CA ALA A 72 -3.12 5.60 3.78
C ALA A 72 -1.79 6.34 4.04
N GLU A 73 -0.74 5.57 4.35
CA GLU A 73 0.62 6.06 4.55
C GLU A 73 1.15 6.76 3.28
N VAL A 74 0.78 6.24 2.11
CA VAL A 74 0.94 6.89 0.80
C VAL A 74 -0.37 6.77 0.03
N SER A 75 -0.75 7.82 -0.68
CA SER A 75 -1.93 7.86 -1.56
C SER A 75 -1.61 8.73 -2.76
N VAL A 76 -1.42 8.14 -3.94
CA VAL A 76 -0.98 8.85 -5.15
C VAL A 76 -1.76 8.38 -6.38
N PRO A 77 -2.06 9.27 -7.36
CA PRO A 77 -2.62 8.84 -8.63
C PRO A 77 -1.70 7.83 -9.34
N LEU A 78 -2.29 6.78 -9.91
CA LEU A 78 -1.58 5.83 -10.76
C LEU A 78 -1.53 6.40 -12.18
N THR A 79 -0.47 7.11 -12.50
CA THR A 79 -0.32 7.83 -13.78
C THR A 79 1.05 7.57 -14.39
N THR A 80 1.13 7.61 -15.71
CA THR A 80 2.43 7.50 -16.40
C THR A 80 3.35 8.68 -16.06
N GLN A 81 2.77 9.87 -15.89
CA GLN A 81 3.52 11.09 -15.52
C GLN A 81 4.09 11.01 -14.10
N GLY A 82 3.41 10.34 -13.18
CA GLY A 82 3.84 10.21 -11.78
C GLY A 82 4.91 9.13 -11.56
N ALA A 83 5.09 8.22 -12.53
CA ALA A 83 6.11 7.18 -12.47
C ALA A 83 7.52 7.78 -12.33
N GLY A 84 8.40 7.10 -11.58
CA GLY A 84 9.75 7.54 -11.26
C GLY A 84 9.84 8.72 -10.29
N THR A 85 8.72 9.37 -9.92
CA THR A 85 8.72 10.51 -9.01
C THR A 85 8.64 10.05 -7.55
N PRO A 86 9.63 10.38 -6.69
CA PRO A 86 9.58 10.04 -5.28
C PRO A 86 8.49 10.80 -4.53
N VAL A 87 7.76 10.09 -3.68
CA VAL A 87 6.72 10.64 -2.79
C VAL A 87 7.02 10.25 -1.35
N SER A 88 7.00 11.24 -0.46
CA SER A 88 7.19 11.00 0.98
C SER A 88 5.92 10.41 1.59
N GLY A 89 6.11 9.37 2.42
CA GLY A 89 5.05 8.86 3.28
C GLY A 89 4.78 9.77 4.47
N ARG A 90 3.68 9.49 5.17
CA ARG A 90 3.19 10.32 6.27
C ARG A 90 3.92 10.10 7.60
N ARG A 91 4.44 8.90 7.86
CA ARG A 91 5.05 8.53 9.14
C ARG A 91 6.15 7.48 9.05
N TYR A 92 5.88 6.34 8.42
CA TYR A 92 6.77 5.17 8.43
C TYR A 92 7.51 4.96 7.11
N ILE A 93 6.96 5.46 6.00
CA ILE A 93 7.61 5.40 4.68
C ILE A 93 8.36 6.70 4.46
N GLN A 94 9.68 6.62 4.35
CA GLN A 94 10.49 7.79 4.06
C GLN A 94 10.32 8.27 2.61
N SER A 95 10.34 7.33 1.67
CA SER A 95 10.12 7.59 0.25
C SER A 95 9.50 6.38 -0.42
N PHE A 96 8.55 6.63 -1.30
CA PHE A 96 7.92 5.67 -2.19
C PHE A 96 8.09 6.13 -3.63
N THR A 97 8.40 5.19 -4.53
CA THR A 97 8.47 5.40 -5.97
C THR A 97 7.94 4.15 -6.66
N TYR A 98 7.25 4.31 -7.78
CA TYR A 98 6.91 3.22 -8.69
C TYR A 98 7.45 3.52 -10.08
N ASP A 99 7.70 2.47 -10.86
CA ASP A 99 8.18 2.54 -12.23
C ASP A 99 7.47 1.47 -13.09
N MET A 100 7.68 1.48 -14.41
CA MET A 100 6.97 0.64 -15.39
C MET A 100 7.91 -0.31 -16.14
#